data_AF-A0AAD4FE07-F1
#
_entry.id   AF-A0AAD4FE07-F1
#
_cell.length_a   1.000
_cell.length_b   1.000
_cell.length_c   1.000
_cell.angle_alpha   90.00
_cell.angle_beta   90.00
_cell.angle_gamma   90.00
#
_symmetry.space_group_name_H-M   'P 1'
#
loop_
_entity.id
_entity.type
_entity.pdbx_description
1 polymer ?
#
loop_
_entity_poly.entity_id
_entity_poly.type
_entity_poly.pdbx_seq_one_letter_code
_entity_poly.pdbx_strand_id
1 'polypeptide(L)'
;MWDELPHIRDYVDANPVHSEPTSLGKIVPDLRSPMEWLIANSAITLTSLNLDWIHWRRRVVEPPGSITDAEVFLSALSRLRFPHLRAFQIRNAVLEPTMLPQNVYLLEDPFLGFLEAHSKLQCLGWPMDRIYNHTKPSVDVQNRCRALVAHLANTLTDLRIDTQYAAPGEPLTARCSTMEEMQERTRRRRFIDEFVPHMRKVEHIKLEGGIPRDEKRELLRALHWCPIKKIVMIGASFPAGNTWGAGGQQLAAIDPGQSGSESIYNLEDEDLAGILAAYRRGFPMPLDFNFEPSYGWPPQAPLLQTIALHHASTVEELKICGYNGCPILSYTTPITNPLLTGLRSFDNIKQLVISFWLMTWYEDSYRDVEIIQSWLDTRSPSSTALTIVTPPTSPTYDQPVDPGQFPNFGNQRLVPRTQNFNRWAVELKTKFTPSALAYRVAKDVGPFLSEMAKERKGGVRVRASFCLGAKDERRSASDIFDLDIRVGKGNQVLEFVGPREEGESGRWWTKIEERRWF
;
A
#
# COMPACT_ATOMS: atom_id res chain seq x y z
N MET A 1 8.39 -5.31 30.68
CA MET A 1 7.88 -4.00 30.22
C MET A 1 8.45 -2.86 31.04
N TRP A 2 7.98 -2.58 32.27
CA TRP A 2 8.57 -1.49 33.09
C TRP A 2 10.03 -1.73 33.45
N ASP A 3 10.42 -3.00 33.64
CA ASP A 3 11.80 -3.41 33.93
C ASP A 3 12.74 -3.29 32.70
N GLU A 4 12.18 -3.06 31.51
CA GLU A 4 12.93 -2.87 30.25
C GLU A 4 13.11 -1.38 29.90
N LEU A 5 12.45 -0.47 30.64
CA LEU A 5 12.45 0.97 30.41
C LEU A 5 12.76 1.77 31.69
N PRO A 6 13.91 1.52 32.37
CA PRO A 6 14.23 2.13 33.66
C PRO A 6 14.23 3.66 33.61
N HIS A 7 14.72 4.25 32.52
CA HIS A 7 14.75 5.71 32.33
C HIS A 7 13.36 6.39 32.34
N ILE A 8 12.28 5.68 31.99
CA ILE A 8 10.91 6.22 32.14
C ILE A 8 10.47 6.19 33.60
N ARG A 9 10.85 5.14 34.33
CA ARG A 9 10.60 5.03 35.77
C ARG A 9 11.36 6.11 36.54
N ASP A 10 12.64 6.29 36.24
CA ASP A 10 13.48 7.37 36.79
C ASP A 10 12.88 8.75 36.49
N TYR A 11 12.35 8.96 35.28
CA TYR A 11 11.67 10.21 34.92
C TYR A 11 10.38 10.44 35.71
N VAL A 12 9.55 9.41 35.91
CA VAL A 12 8.31 9.50 36.70
C VAL A 12 8.61 9.74 38.19
N ASP A 13 9.59 9.02 38.74
CA ASP A 13 10.00 9.14 40.14
C ASP A 13 10.69 10.49 40.42
N ALA A 14 11.41 11.06 39.44
CA ALA A 14 12.01 12.40 39.51
C ALA A 14 11.02 13.55 39.23
N ASN A 15 9.86 13.28 38.64
CA ASN A 15 8.81 14.27 38.35
C ASN A 15 7.47 13.85 38.99
N PRO A 16 7.40 13.74 40.34
CA PRO A 16 6.17 13.34 41.02
C PRO A 16 5.06 14.36 40.74
N VAL A 17 4.00 13.92 40.08
CA VAL A 17 2.82 14.76 39.81
C VAL A 17 2.08 14.97 41.13
N HIS A 18 2.41 16.08 41.81
CA HIS A 18 1.69 16.57 42.98
C HIS A 18 0.28 16.99 42.60
N SER A 19 -0.60 15.99 42.52
CA SER A 19 -2.04 16.18 42.44
C SER A 19 -2.50 16.69 43.81
N GLU A 20 -2.79 17.99 43.93
CA GLU A 20 -3.45 18.48 45.13
C GLU A 20 -4.77 17.71 45.31
N PRO A 21 -5.08 17.22 46.52
CA PRO A 21 -6.31 16.50 46.78
C PRO A 21 -7.48 17.49 46.77
N THR A 22 -7.95 17.84 45.58
CA THR A 22 -9.23 18.52 45.40
C THR A 22 -10.30 17.66 46.06
N SER A 23 -11.16 18.27 46.89
CA SER A 23 -12.17 17.58 47.69
C SER A 23 -13.36 17.08 46.86
N LEU A 24 -13.07 16.22 45.88
CA LEU A 24 -14.04 15.48 45.08
C LEU A 24 -14.72 14.45 45.97
N GLY A 25 -15.92 14.79 46.44
CA GLY A 25 -16.74 13.91 47.25
C GLY A 25 -17.02 12.58 46.54
N LYS A 26 -16.74 11.46 47.23
CA LYS A 26 -17.02 10.07 46.82
C LYS A 26 -17.01 9.85 45.29
N ILE A 27 -15.83 9.96 44.68
CA ILE A 27 -15.62 9.35 43.36
C ILE A 27 -15.86 7.86 43.52
N VAL A 28 -17.02 7.38 43.08
CA VAL A 28 -17.20 5.97 42.75
C VAL A 28 -16.19 5.68 41.64
N PRO A 29 -15.27 4.73 41.82
CA PRO A 29 -14.28 4.44 40.77
C PRO A 29 -15.04 4.04 39.51
N ASP A 30 -14.80 4.79 38.44
CA ASP A 30 -15.40 4.50 37.15
C ASP A 30 -14.87 3.14 36.68
N LEU A 31 -15.76 2.15 36.59
CA LEU A 31 -15.40 0.76 36.30
C LEU A 31 -15.02 0.53 34.83
N ARG A 32 -15.08 1.57 34.00
CA ARG A 32 -14.66 1.54 32.60
C ARG A 32 -13.14 1.39 32.48
N SER A 33 -12.72 0.75 31.39
CA SER A 33 -11.28 0.71 31.06
C SER A 33 -10.72 2.14 30.86
N PRO A 34 -9.46 2.43 31.19
CA PRO A 34 -8.90 3.79 31.04
C PRO A 34 -9.03 4.39 29.64
N MET A 35 -8.97 3.55 28.59
CA MET A 35 -9.19 3.98 27.20
C MET A 35 -10.64 4.30 26.90
N GLU A 36 -11.59 3.50 27.38
CA GLU A 36 -13.03 3.79 27.23
C GLU A 36 -13.41 5.06 28.00
N TRP A 37 -12.86 5.24 29.21
CA TRP A 37 -13.00 6.48 29.98
C TRP A 37 -12.46 7.68 29.21
N LEU A 38 -11.24 7.60 28.67
CA LEU A 38 -10.62 8.68 27.91
C LEU A 38 -11.48 9.07 26.69
N ILE A 39 -11.85 8.09 25.87
CA ILE A 39 -12.67 8.28 24.66
C ILE A 39 -14.03 8.91 25.02
N ALA A 40 -14.67 8.45 26.09
CA ALA A 40 -15.96 8.99 26.52
C ALA A 40 -15.87 10.44 27.05
N ASN A 41 -14.79 10.79 27.76
CA ASN A 41 -14.58 12.17 28.23
C ASN A 41 -14.20 13.12 27.09
N SER A 42 -13.54 12.63 26.03
CA SER A 42 -13.28 13.41 24.81
C SER A 42 -14.49 13.52 23.86
N ALA A 43 -15.63 12.90 24.18
CA ALA A 43 -16.69 12.68 23.19
C ALA A 43 -17.28 13.96 22.56
N ILE A 44 -17.27 15.08 23.30
CA ILE A 44 -17.83 16.36 22.82
C ILE A 44 -16.89 17.13 21.87
N THR A 45 -15.58 16.86 21.90
CA THR A 45 -14.56 17.52 21.07
C THR A 45 -14.01 16.63 19.96
N LEU A 46 -14.12 15.31 20.11
CA LEU A 46 -13.53 14.34 19.19
C LEU A 46 -14.17 14.39 17.79
N THR A 47 -13.33 14.61 16.78
CA THR A 47 -13.73 14.69 15.36
C THR A 47 -13.26 13.50 14.53
N SER A 48 -12.30 12.72 15.03
CA SER A 48 -11.69 11.59 14.35
C SER A 48 -11.47 10.44 15.33
N LEU A 49 -12.01 9.26 15.03
CA LEU A 49 -11.81 8.06 15.82
C LEU A 49 -11.07 7.02 14.96
N ASN A 50 -9.75 6.96 15.15
CA ASN A 50 -8.84 6.09 14.41
C ASN A 50 -8.36 4.96 15.33
N LEU A 51 -9.04 3.82 15.26
CA LEU A 51 -8.75 2.66 16.08
C LEU A 51 -7.72 1.75 15.39
N ASP A 52 -6.64 1.44 16.07
CA ASP A 52 -5.67 0.41 15.64
C ASP A 52 -5.84 -0.87 16.45
N TRP A 53 -5.32 -1.97 15.90
CA TRP A 53 -5.42 -3.33 16.43
C TRP A 53 -4.99 -3.55 17.88
N ILE A 54 -4.33 -2.57 18.51
CA ILE A 54 -3.86 -2.64 19.89
C ILE A 54 -5.00 -2.98 20.86
N HIS A 55 -6.24 -2.56 20.58
CA HIS A 55 -7.41 -2.80 21.44
C HIS A 55 -8.05 -4.19 21.29
N TRP A 56 -7.75 -4.95 20.24
CA TRP A 56 -8.33 -6.27 20.00
C TRP A 56 -7.34 -7.33 19.53
N ARG A 57 -6.04 -7.08 19.69
CA ARG A 57 -5.01 -8.04 19.35
C ARG A 57 -5.13 -9.26 20.26
N ARG A 58 -5.52 -10.39 19.68
CA ARG A 58 -5.60 -11.67 20.38
C ARG A 58 -4.22 -12.08 20.86
N ARG A 59 -4.14 -12.59 22.10
CA ARG A 59 -2.92 -13.29 22.54
C ARG A 59 -2.92 -14.68 21.92
N VAL A 60 -1.75 -15.18 21.51
CA VAL A 60 -1.56 -16.47 20.82
C VAL A 60 -2.05 -17.69 21.64
N VAL A 61 -2.36 -17.49 22.93
CA VAL A 61 -2.75 -18.53 23.90
C VAL A 61 -4.24 -18.43 24.31
N GLU A 62 -5.01 -17.49 23.76
CA GLU A 62 -6.43 -17.36 24.09
C GLU A 62 -7.28 -18.40 23.32
N PRO A 63 -8.10 -19.22 24.01
CA PRO A 63 -8.92 -20.23 23.35
C PRO A 63 -10.03 -19.58 22.51
N PRO A 64 -10.37 -20.15 21.34
CA PRO A 64 -11.43 -19.61 20.50
C PRO A 64 -12.79 -19.66 21.21
N GLY A 65 -13.44 -18.50 21.34
CA GLY A 65 -14.80 -18.39 21.87
C GLY A 65 -14.95 -17.76 23.26
N SER A 66 -13.89 -17.27 23.91
CA SER A 66 -14.07 -16.34 25.03
C SER A 66 -14.64 -15.00 24.53
N ILE A 67 -15.50 -14.37 25.33
CA ILE A 67 -15.84 -12.95 25.13
C ILE A 67 -14.56 -12.17 25.44
N THR A 68 -13.84 -11.83 24.39
CA THR A 68 -12.60 -11.04 24.50
C THR A 68 -12.92 -9.62 24.97
N ASP A 69 -11.97 -8.97 25.66
CA ASP A 69 -12.08 -7.56 26.06
C ASP A 69 -12.41 -6.64 24.88
N ALA A 70 -12.02 -7.05 23.66
CA ALA A 70 -12.36 -6.41 22.40
C ALA A 70 -13.87 -6.32 22.12
N GLU A 71 -14.64 -7.39 22.35
CA GLU A 71 -16.09 -7.39 22.12
C GLU A 71 -16.80 -6.47 23.13
N VAL A 72 -16.36 -6.48 24.38
CA VAL A 72 -16.84 -5.58 25.43
C VAL A 72 -16.53 -4.12 25.05
N PHE A 73 -15.29 -3.82 24.67
CA PHE A 73 -14.86 -2.50 24.24
C PHE A 73 -15.63 -1.98 23.02
N LEU A 74 -15.79 -2.81 21.97
CA LEU A 74 -16.53 -2.43 20.76
C LEU A 74 -18.03 -2.23 21.05
N SER A 75 -18.63 -3.06 21.91
CA SER A 75 -20.00 -2.86 22.39
C SER A 75 -20.15 -1.58 23.21
N ALA A 76 -19.20 -1.25 24.10
CA ALA A 76 -19.22 0.01 24.84
C ALA A 76 -19.08 1.22 23.90
N LEU A 77 -18.12 1.18 22.97
CA LEU A 77 -17.87 2.21 21.98
C LEU A 77 -19.11 2.52 21.13
N SER A 78 -19.82 1.50 20.66
CA SER A 78 -21.03 1.65 19.83
C SER A 78 -22.16 2.46 20.51
N ARG A 79 -22.13 2.57 21.84
CA ARG A 79 -23.09 3.33 22.66
C ARG A 79 -22.67 4.78 22.90
N LEU A 80 -21.40 5.12 22.68
CA LEU A 80 -20.91 6.49 22.79
C LEU A 80 -21.43 7.36 21.64
N ARG A 81 -21.49 8.67 21.86
CA ARG A 81 -22.03 9.66 20.92
C ARG A 81 -21.07 10.84 20.81
N PHE A 82 -20.66 11.13 19.58
CA PHE A 82 -19.59 12.04 19.22
C PHE A 82 -20.15 13.12 18.28
N PRO A 83 -20.71 14.25 18.79
CA PRO A 83 -21.50 15.19 17.98
C PRO A 83 -20.73 15.86 16.82
N HIS A 84 -19.40 15.73 16.80
CA HIS A 84 -18.50 16.33 15.82
C HIS A 84 -17.71 15.31 14.99
N LEU A 85 -18.01 14.00 15.12
CA LEU A 85 -17.30 12.92 14.43
C LEU A 85 -17.44 13.02 12.90
N ARG A 86 -16.29 13.03 12.21
CA ARG A 86 -16.14 13.07 10.75
C ARG A 86 -15.36 11.88 10.21
N ALA A 87 -14.48 11.27 11.00
CA ALA A 87 -13.76 10.06 10.62
C ALA A 87 -14.00 8.94 11.63
N PHE A 88 -14.33 7.75 11.13
CA PHE A 88 -14.39 6.53 11.93
C PHE A 88 -13.65 5.43 11.17
N GLN A 89 -12.47 5.03 11.66
CA GLN A 89 -11.62 4.06 11.01
C GLN A 89 -11.19 2.96 11.98
N ILE A 90 -11.32 1.71 11.55
CA ILE A 90 -10.54 0.58 12.03
C ILE A 90 -9.37 0.38 11.07
N ARG A 91 -8.15 0.38 11.61
CA ARG A 91 -6.89 0.36 10.84
C ARG A 91 -6.13 -0.94 11.08
N ASN A 92 -5.52 -1.46 10.02
CA ASN A 92 -4.47 -2.49 10.06
C ASN A 92 -4.95 -3.84 10.65
N ALA A 93 -6.24 -4.16 10.50
CA ALA A 93 -6.86 -5.44 10.87
C ALA A 93 -6.64 -6.53 9.81
N VAL A 94 -5.41 -6.61 9.29
CA VAL A 94 -5.03 -7.38 8.08
C VAL A 94 -4.20 -8.62 8.37
N LEU A 95 -3.91 -8.91 9.64
CA LEU A 95 -3.21 -10.12 10.08
C LEU A 95 -4.12 -10.92 11.01
N GLU A 96 -3.94 -12.24 11.08
CA GLU A 96 -4.74 -13.13 11.94
C GLU A 96 -4.81 -12.63 13.41
N PRO A 97 -3.73 -12.19 14.08
CA PRO A 97 -3.83 -11.70 15.46
C PRO A 97 -4.53 -10.35 15.58
N THR A 98 -4.78 -9.64 14.47
CA THR A 98 -5.40 -8.30 14.43
C THR A 98 -6.82 -8.31 13.83
N MET A 99 -7.39 -9.50 13.59
CA MET A 99 -8.77 -9.68 13.16
C MET A 99 -9.79 -9.10 14.14
N LEU A 100 -10.87 -8.51 13.62
CA LEU A 100 -12.05 -8.20 14.43
C LEU A 100 -12.70 -9.49 14.98
N PRO A 101 -13.43 -9.42 16.11
CA PRO A 101 -14.24 -10.53 16.59
C PRO A 101 -15.30 -10.93 15.54
N GLN A 102 -15.57 -12.24 15.43
CA GLN A 102 -16.33 -12.79 14.28
C GLN A 102 -17.77 -12.29 14.17
N ASN A 103 -18.37 -11.82 15.28
CA ASN A 103 -19.76 -11.38 15.35
C ASN A 103 -19.95 -9.86 15.17
N VAL A 104 -18.88 -9.10 14.90
CA VAL A 104 -18.96 -7.65 14.73
C VAL A 104 -19.08 -7.28 13.25
N TYR A 105 -20.24 -6.73 12.89
CA TYR A 105 -20.54 -6.21 11.55
C TYR A 105 -20.90 -4.72 11.62
N LEU A 106 -20.53 -3.95 10.60
CA LEU A 106 -20.67 -2.49 10.59
C LEU A 106 -22.12 -2.02 10.41
N LEU A 107 -22.87 -2.66 9.51
CA LEU A 107 -24.23 -2.25 9.10
C LEU A 107 -25.32 -3.08 9.77
N GLU A 108 -24.97 -3.76 10.87
CA GLU A 108 -25.88 -4.47 11.77
C GLU A 108 -25.63 -4.00 13.21
N ASP A 109 -26.48 -4.39 14.15
CA ASP A 109 -26.31 -3.98 15.54
C ASP A 109 -25.04 -4.62 16.16
N PRO A 110 -24.26 -3.88 16.96
CA PRO A 110 -24.61 -2.56 17.51
C PRO A 110 -24.13 -1.36 16.69
N PHE A 111 -23.38 -1.54 15.59
CA PHE A 111 -22.75 -0.43 14.86
C PHE A 111 -23.67 0.30 13.87
N LEU A 112 -24.78 -0.30 13.42
CA LEU A 112 -25.79 0.40 12.63
C LEU A 112 -26.32 1.64 13.36
N GLY A 113 -26.79 1.46 14.60
CA GLY A 113 -27.25 2.55 15.47
C GLY A 113 -26.15 3.53 15.90
N PHE A 114 -24.88 3.12 15.85
CA PHE A 114 -23.75 4.03 15.99
C PHE A 114 -23.62 4.93 14.76
N LEU A 115 -23.58 4.38 13.54
CA LEU A 115 -23.41 5.17 12.32
C LEU A 115 -24.58 6.13 12.07
N GLU A 116 -25.82 5.69 12.31
CA GLU A 116 -27.02 6.54 12.21
C GLU A 116 -26.92 7.80 13.09
N ALA A 117 -26.31 7.69 14.27
CA ALA A 117 -26.14 8.81 15.20
C ALA A 117 -25.00 9.77 14.82
N HIS A 118 -24.14 9.40 13.86
CA HIS A 118 -22.95 10.16 13.45
C HIS A 118 -23.05 10.65 12.01
N SER A 119 -24.12 11.39 11.70
CA SER A 119 -24.44 11.88 10.34
C SER A 119 -23.39 12.80 9.68
N LYS A 120 -22.36 13.25 10.42
CA LYS A 120 -21.25 14.08 9.91
C LYS A 120 -20.06 13.26 9.37
N LEU A 121 -20.16 11.93 9.33
CA LEU A 121 -19.10 11.06 8.81
C LEU A 121 -18.79 11.32 7.33
N GLN A 122 -17.51 11.56 7.06
CA GLN A 122 -16.88 11.81 5.76
C GLN A 122 -15.79 10.78 5.44
N CYS A 123 -15.23 10.14 6.47
CA CYS A 123 -14.18 9.14 6.33
C CYS A 123 -14.58 7.86 7.07
N LEU A 124 -14.51 6.72 6.37
CA LEU A 124 -14.90 5.41 6.89
C LEU A 124 -13.80 4.37 6.61
N GLY A 125 -13.37 3.65 7.64
CA GLY A 125 -12.40 2.55 7.51
C GLY A 125 -12.90 1.29 8.19
N TRP A 126 -13.04 0.19 7.46
CA TRP A 126 -13.54 -1.07 8.02
C TRP A 126 -13.09 -2.31 7.20
N PRO A 127 -12.96 -3.50 7.80
CA PRO A 127 -12.70 -4.72 7.04
C PRO A 127 -13.84 -5.09 6.10
N MET A 128 -13.52 -5.37 4.84
CA MET A 128 -14.47 -5.56 3.74
C MET A 128 -15.49 -6.67 4.01
N ASP A 129 -15.04 -7.79 4.57
CA ASP A 129 -15.87 -8.95 4.92
C ASP A 129 -16.65 -8.74 6.22
N ARG A 130 -16.51 -7.58 6.89
CA ARG A 130 -17.20 -7.23 8.14
C ARG A 130 -18.12 -6.01 8.00
N ILE A 131 -18.38 -5.54 6.78
CA ILE A 131 -19.36 -4.45 6.56
C ILE A 131 -20.80 -4.99 6.63
N TYR A 132 -21.05 -6.11 5.96
CA TYR A 132 -22.30 -6.86 5.99
C TYR A 132 -22.08 -8.27 6.54
N ASN A 133 -23.07 -8.86 7.21
CA ASN A 133 -23.11 -10.29 7.49
C ASN A 133 -23.38 -11.11 6.21
N HIS A 134 -23.08 -12.41 6.23
CA HIS A 134 -23.39 -13.32 5.13
C HIS A 134 -24.88 -13.69 5.11
N THR A 135 -25.52 -13.67 6.26
CA THR A 135 -26.98 -13.84 6.40
C THR A 135 -27.69 -12.50 6.16
N LYS A 136 -28.84 -12.51 5.48
CA LYS A 136 -29.64 -11.29 5.30
C LYS A 136 -30.34 -10.93 6.63
N PRO A 137 -30.20 -9.69 7.13
CA PRO A 137 -30.84 -9.28 8.38
C PRO A 137 -32.35 -9.05 8.20
N SER A 138 -33.06 -8.68 9.27
CA SER A 138 -34.50 -8.39 9.23
C SER A 138 -34.84 -7.24 8.26
N VAL A 139 -36.10 -7.20 7.78
CA VAL A 139 -36.56 -6.17 6.83
C VAL A 139 -36.39 -4.75 7.40
N ASP A 140 -36.57 -4.57 8.71
CA ASP A 140 -36.32 -3.30 9.40
C ASP A 140 -34.86 -2.86 9.29
N VAL A 141 -33.93 -3.74 9.66
CA VAL A 141 -32.47 -3.50 9.57
C VAL A 141 -32.07 -3.24 8.12
N GLN A 142 -32.65 -3.93 7.13
CA GLN A 142 -32.42 -3.65 5.71
C GLN A 142 -32.92 -2.27 5.26
N ASN A 143 -34.05 -1.78 5.80
CA ASN A 143 -34.56 -0.45 5.50
C ASN A 143 -33.64 0.63 6.10
N ARG A 144 -33.28 0.48 7.38
CA ARG A 144 -32.35 1.35 8.10
C ARG A 144 -30.98 1.44 7.41
N CYS A 145 -30.41 0.28 7.07
CA CYS A 145 -29.16 0.19 6.32
C CYS A 145 -29.24 0.92 4.97
N ARG A 146 -30.31 0.74 4.18
CA ARG A 146 -30.48 1.47 2.91
C ARG A 146 -30.57 2.98 3.08
N ALA A 147 -31.26 3.46 4.12
CA ALA A 147 -31.31 4.89 4.44
C ALA A 147 -29.93 5.44 4.83
N LEU A 148 -29.17 4.70 5.65
CA LEU A 148 -27.81 5.05 6.03
C LEU A 148 -26.86 5.07 4.83
N VAL A 149 -26.91 4.07 3.94
CA VAL A 149 -26.09 4.02 2.72
C VAL A 149 -26.42 5.18 1.77
N ALA A 150 -27.70 5.55 1.62
CA ALA A 150 -28.11 6.70 0.83
C ALA A 150 -27.63 8.05 1.42
N HIS A 151 -27.51 8.15 2.75
CA HIS A 151 -26.88 9.29 3.42
C HIS A 151 -25.35 9.30 3.18
N LEU A 152 -24.67 8.19 3.48
CA LEU A 152 -23.22 8.04 3.32
C LEU A 152 -22.75 8.26 1.88
N ALA A 153 -23.54 7.87 0.88
CA ALA A 153 -23.30 8.16 -0.54
C ALA A 153 -23.04 9.65 -0.83
N ASN A 154 -23.65 10.52 -0.02
CA ASN A 154 -23.61 11.98 -0.13
C ASN A 154 -22.70 12.66 0.90
N THR A 155 -22.03 11.91 1.78
CA THR A 155 -21.11 12.48 2.78
C THR A 155 -19.69 11.89 2.76
N LEU A 156 -19.54 10.61 2.40
CA LEU A 156 -18.23 9.95 2.37
C LEU A 156 -17.35 10.47 1.23
N THR A 157 -16.15 10.93 1.59
CA THR A 157 -15.07 11.38 0.71
C THR A 157 -13.83 10.50 0.80
N ASP A 158 -13.64 9.78 1.90
CA ASP A 158 -12.49 8.87 2.12
C ASP A 158 -13.00 7.49 2.55
N LEU A 159 -12.61 6.46 1.83
CA LEU A 159 -13.05 5.07 2.05
C LEU A 159 -11.84 4.15 2.15
N ARG A 160 -11.65 3.53 3.31
CA ARG A 160 -10.59 2.54 3.56
C ARG A 160 -11.20 1.15 3.74
N ILE A 161 -10.80 0.22 2.89
CA ILE A 161 -11.28 -1.15 2.84
C ILE A 161 -10.07 -2.08 2.96
N ASP A 162 -10.02 -2.77 4.09
CA ASP A 162 -8.96 -3.70 4.45
C ASP A 162 -9.50 -5.15 4.41
N THR A 163 -8.65 -6.14 4.15
CA THR A 163 -8.95 -7.57 4.36
C THR A 163 -7.73 -8.27 4.95
N GLN A 164 -7.88 -9.49 5.44
CA GLN A 164 -6.72 -10.26 5.90
C GLN A 164 -5.79 -10.61 4.74
N TYR A 165 -4.48 -10.62 4.97
CA TYR A 165 -3.54 -11.22 4.04
C TYR A 165 -3.73 -12.74 4.02
N ALA A 166 -3.96 -13.29 2.83
CA ALA A 166 -3.84 -14.72 2.64
C ALA A 166 -2.34 -15.09 2.59
N ALA A 167 -1.96 -16.20 3.25
CA ALA A 167 -0.58 -16.66 3.31
C ALA A 167 0.10 -16.81 1.92
N PRO A 168 -0.58 -17.25 0.84
CA PRO A 168 0.04 -17.48 -0.47
C PRO A 168 -0.23 -16.31 -1.44
N GLY A 169 -0.13 -15.07 -0.97
CA GLY A 169 -0.32 -13.87 -1.79
C GLY A 169 -1.77 -13.55 -2.15
N GLU A 170 -1.97 -12.69 -3.15
CA GLU A 170 -3.30 -12.25 -3.59
C GLU A 170 -3.76 -12.98 -4.87
N PRO A 171 -4.88 -13.73 -4.84
CA PRO A 171 -5.37 -14.43 -6.03
C PRO A 171 -6.07 -13.48 -7.02
N LEU A 172 -6.09 -13.87 -8.30
CA LEU A 172 -6.90 -13.26 -9.36
C LEU A 172 -8.39 -13.30 -9.04
N THR A 173 -8.85 -14.37 -8.37
CA THR A 173 -10.24 -14.60 -8.00
C THR A 173 -10.32 -15.52 -6.78
N ALA A 174 -11.23 -15.22 -5.83
CA ALA A 174 -11.42 -16.04 -4.64
C ALA A 174 -11.86 -17.49 -4.96
N ARG A 175 -10.89 -18.42 -4.85
CA ARG A 175 -11.12 -19.85 -4.73
C ARG A 175 -11.56 -20.14 -3.29
N CYS A 176 -12.70 -20.78 -3.10
CA CYS A 176 -13.20 -21.15 -1.77
C CYS A 176 -13.25 -22.67 -1.67
N SER A 177 -12.53 -23.20 -0.68
CA SER A 177 -12.46 -24.60 -0.29
C SER A 177 -13.29 -24.88 0.98
N THR A 178 -13.44 -23.88 1.86
CA THR A 178 -14.20 -23.99 3.12
C THR A 178 -15.50 -23.18 3.09
N MET A 179 -16.42 -23.52 4.02
CA MET A 179 -17.65 -22.75 4.23
C MET A 179 -17.35 -21.32 4.72
N GLU A 180 -16.33 -21.13 5.56
CA GLU A 180 -15.94 -19.81 6.06
C GLU A 180 -15.44 -18.90 4.93
N GLU A 181 -14.58 -19.41 4.05
CA GLU A 181 -14.12 -18.71 2.84
C GLU A 181 -15.29 -18.35 1.90
N MET A 182 -16.27 -19.24 1.74
CA MET A 182 -17.48 -18.98 0.97
C MET A 182 -18.33 -17.86 1.59
N GLN A 183 -18.49 -17.85 2.92
CA GLN A 183 -19.21 -16.80 3.63
C GLN A 183 -18.47 -15.46 3.58
N GLU A 184 -17.15 -15.45 3.75
CA GLU A 184 -16.32 -14.25 3.60
C GLU A 184 -16.45 -13.65 2.20
N ARG A 185 -16.29 -14.46 1.14
CA ARG A 185 -16.52 -14.04 -0.24
C ARG A 185 -17.92 -13.48 -0.43
N THR A 186 -18.93 -14.09 0.18
CA THR A 186 -20.31 -13.58 0.14
C THR A 186 -20.39 -12.18 0.76
N ARG A 187 -19.78 -11.94 1.93
CA ARG A 187 -19.78 -10.63 2.61
C ARG A 187 -19.07 -9.55 1.80
N ARG A 188 -17.90 -9.86 1.23
CA ARG A 188 -17.14 -8.93 0.38
C ARG A 188 -17.90 -8.56 -0.90
N ARG A 189 -18.54 -9.54 -1.55
CA ARG A 189 -19.36 -9.29 -2.76
C ARG A 189 -20.63 -8.51 -2.43
N ARG A 190 -21.32 -8.81 -1.32
CA ARG A 190 -22.43 -7.96 -0.82
C ARG A 190 -21.99 -6.50 -0.61
N PHE A 191 -20.77 -6.25 -0.14
CA PHE A 191 -20.25 -4.88 -0.05
C PHE A 191 -20.09 -4.20 -1.42
N ILE A 192 -19.46 -4.88 -2.39
CA ILE A 192 -19.32 -4.38 -3.77
C ILE A 192 -20.67 -4.17 -4.45
N ASP A 193 -21.65 -5.03 -4.19
CA ASP A 193 -22.95 -5.03 -4.89
C ASP A 193 -23.99 -4.11 -4.21
N GLU A 194 -24.00 -4.00 -2.87
CA GLU A 194 -25.06 -3.33 -2.09
C GLU A 194 -24.63 -2.00 -1.42
N PHE A 195 -23.33 -1.64 -1.41
CA PHE A 195 -22.85 -0.38 -0.80
C PHE A 195 -22.14 0.51 -1.81
N VAL A 196 -21.07 -0.01 -2.44
CA VAL A 196 -20.16 0.77 -3.29
C VAL A 196 -20.85 1.46 -4.47
N PRO A 197 -21.82 0.86 -5.20
CA PRO A 197 -22.42 1.46 -6.40
C PRO A 197 -23.31 2.67 -6.08
N HIS A 198 -23.67 2.87 -4.81
CA HIS A 198 -24.44 4.03 -4.36
C HIS A 198 -23.58 5.25 -4.09
N MET A 199 -22.26 5.10 -3.89
CA MET A 199 -21.38 6.21 -3.53
C MET A 199 -21.28 7.27 -4.64
N ARG A 200 -21.25 8.56 -4.27
CA ARG A 200 -21.15 9.69 -5.23
C ARG A 200 -20.03 10.68 -4.93
N LYS A 201 -19.50 10.73 -3.71
CA LYS A 201 -18.51 11.74 -3.28
C LYS A 201 -17.14 11.21 -2.87
N VAL A 202 -16.87 9.91 -3.00
CA VAL A 202 -15.57 9.35 -2.63
C VAL A 202 -14.49 9.98 -3.52
N GLU A 203 -13.50 10.61 -2.91
CA GLU A 203 -12.34 11.18 -3.59
C GLU A 203 -11.09 10.33 -3.36
N HIS A 204 -11.00 9.69 -2.18
CA HIS A 204 -9.89 8.82 -1.83
C HIS A 204 -10.38 7.41 -1.52
N ILE A 205 -9.68 6.42 -2.08
CA ILE A 205 -9.86 5.03 -1.70
C ILE A 205 -8.54 4.36 -1.33
N LYS A 206 -8.55 3.62 -0.21
CA LYS A 206 -7.49 2.68 0.17
C LYS A 206 -8.04 1.26 0.14
N LEU A 207 -7.34 0.38 -0.56
CA LEU A 207 -7.54 -1.06 -0.65
C LEU A 207 -6.31 -1.75 -0.07
N GLU A 208 -6.47 -2.51 1.01
CA GLU A 208 -5.34 -3.17 1.70
C GLU A 208 -5.63 -4.64 2.03
N GLY A 209 -4.57 -5.46 2.04
CA GLY A 209 -4.68 -6.88 2.38
C GLY A 209 -5.16 -7.74 1.22
N GLY A 210 -5.44 -9.01 1.51
CA GLY A 210 -5.69 -10.09 0.55
C GLY A 210 -6.99 -10.00 -0.28
N ILE A 211 -7.44 -8.81 -0.67
CA ILE A 211 -8.58 -8.61 -1.56
C ILE A 211 -8.25 -9.26 -2.91
N PRO A 212 -9.03 -10.23 -3.41
CA PRO A 212 -8.84 -10.81 -4.74
C PRO A 212 -8.83 -9.75 -5.85
N ARG A 213 -8.09 -9.98 -6.93
CA ARG A 213 -7.91 -8.95 -7.97
C ARG A 213 -9.21 -8.64 -8.72
N ASP A 214 -10.08 -9.63 -8.95
CA ASP A 214 -11.42 -9.41 -9.48
C ASP A 214 -12.25 -8.51 -8.54
N GLU A 215 -12.26 -8.79 -7.24
CA GLU A 215 -12.96 -7.97 -6.25
C GLU A 215 -12.38 -6.53 -6.17
N LYS A 216 -11.06 -6.34 -6.23
CA LYS A 216 -10.42 -5.00 -6.36
C LYS A 216 -10.89 -4.27 -7.62
N ARG A 217 -11.00 -4.97 -8.76
CA ARG A 217 -11.47 -4.41 -10.03
C ARG A 217 -12.94 -4.01 -9.97
N GLU A 218 -13.81 -4.89 -9.49
CA GLU A 218 -15.25 -4.64 -9.43
C GLU A 218 -15.58 -3.48 -8.48
N LEU A 219 -14.85 -3.35 -7.36
CA LEU A 219 -14.97 -2.21 -6.45
C LEU A 219 -14.66 -0.88 -7.18
N LEU A 220 -13.57 -0.82 -7.95
CA LEU A 220 -13.20 0.39 -8.69
C LEU A 220 -14.14 0.67 -9.89
N ARG A 221 -14.75 -0.35 -10.49
CA ARG A 221 -15.85 -0.19 -11.48
C ARG A 221 -17.13 0.34 -10.82
N ALA A 222 -17.49 -0.16 -9.63
CA ALA A 222 -18.67 0.29 -8.89
C ALA A 222 -18.59 1.78 -8.53
N LEU A 223 -17.40 2.30 -8.25
CA LEU A 223 -17.15 3.71 -7.96
C LEU A 223 -17.18 4.68 -9.16
N HIS A 224 -17.56 4.26 -10.38
CA HIS A 224 -17.54 5.10 -11.59
C HIS A 224 -18.23 6.48 -11.49
N TRP A 225 -19.18 6.68 -10.56
CA TRP A 225 -19.80 8.00 -10.30
C TRP A 225 -18.99 8.92 -9.37
N CYS A 226 -17.94 8.41 -8.73
CA CYS A 226 -17.15 9.14 -7.74
C CYS A 226 -15.95 9.87 -8.39
N PRO A 227 -15.65 11.12 -7.97
CA PRO A 227 -14.50 11.88 -8.48
C PRO A 227 -13.20 11.43 -7.80
N ILE A 228 -12.78 10.19 -8.05
CA ILE A 228 -11.62 9.58 -7.37
C ILE A 228 -10.34 10.33 -7.76
N LYS A 229 -9.73 11.01 -6.78
CA LYS A 229 -8.43 11.70 -6.89
C LYS A 229 -7.27 10.82 -6.42
N LYS A 230 -7.52 9.87 -5.52
CA LYS A 230 -6.48 9.07 -4.88
C LYS A 230 -6.87 7.60 -4.79
N ILE A 231 -6.02 6.73 -5.33
CA ILE A 231 -6.15 5.27 -5.21
C ILE A 231 -4.90 4.73 -4.54
N VAL A 232 -5.07 4.05 -3.42
CA VAL A 232 -4.00 3.36 -2.68
C VAL A 232 -4.30 1.88 -2.67
N MET A 233 -3.46 1.07 -3.33
CA MET A 233 -3.52 -0.39 -3.28
C MET A 233 -2.26 -0.91 -2.59
N ILE A 234 -2.43 -1.67 -1.51
CA ILE A 234 -1.34 -2.28 -0.74
C ILE A 234 -1.64 -3.77 -0.58
N GLY A 235 -0.78 -4.62 -1.14
CA GLY A 235 -0.94 -6.06 -1.17
C GLY A 235 0.34 -6.81 -0.80
N ALA A 236 0.20 -8.12 -0.53
CA ALA A 236 1.36 -9.01 -0.44
C ALA A 236 2.00 -9.20 -1.84
N SER A 237 1.13 -9.33 -2.85
CA SER A 237 1.49 -9.33 -4.27
C SER A 237 1.25 -7.94 -4.89
N PHE A 238 1.92 -7.66 -6.01
CA PHE A 238 1.81 -6.38 -6.71
C PHE A 238 0.39 -6.20 -7.30
N PRO A 239 -0.42 -5.24 -6.81
CA PRO A 239 -1.86 -5.22 -7.11
C PRO A 239 -2.21 -5.08 -8.60
N ALA A 240 -1.33 -4.49 -9.41
CA ALA A 240 -1.58 -4.24 -10.82
C ALA A 240 -1.39 -5.47 -11.74
N GLY A 241 -0.67 -6.51 -11.31
CA GLY A 241 -0.42 -7.72 -12.09
C GLY A 241 0.94 -8.38 -11.82
N ASN A 242 1.01 -9.70 -11.94
CA ASN A 242 2.24 -10.47 -11.75
C ASN A 242 3.17 -10.31 -12.97
N THR A 243 4.31 -9.66 -12.78
CA THR A 243 5.33 -9.52 -13.83
C THR A 243 6.36 -10.66 -13.88
N TRP A 244 6.36 -11.58 -12.91
CA TRP A 244 7.34 -12.67 -12.78
C TRP A 244 6.86 -14.01 -13.37
N GLY A 245 5.63 -14.06 -13.90
CA GLY A 245 4.98 -15.28 -14.39
C GLY A 245 4.61 -16.28 -13.29
N ALA A 246 3.98 -17.39 -13.68
CA ALA A 246 3.58 -18.48 -12.77
C ALA A 246 4.67 -18.82 -11.73
N GLY A 247 4.33 -18.76 -10.44
CA GLY A 247 5.24 -19.11 -9.34
C GLY A 247 6.52 -18.27 -9.22
N GLY A 248 6.67 -17.20 -10.01
CA GLY A 248 7.90 -16.40 -10.07
C GLY A 248 8.98 -16.92 -11.03
N GLN A 249 8.65 -17.86 -11.92
CA GLN A 249 9.63 -18.52 -12.82
C GLN A 249 10.51 -17.57 -13.63
N GLN A 250 9.98 -16.43 -14.09
CA GLN A 250 10.75 -15.46 -14.89
C GLN A 250 11.75 -14.67 -14.04
N LEU A 251 11.47 -14.47 -12.73
CA LEU A 251 12.43 -13.90 -11.79
C LEU A 251 13.54 -14.93 -11.47
N ALA A 252 13.17 -16.17 -11.16
CA ALA A 252 14.12 -17.23 -10.84
C ALA A 252 15.12 -17.51 -11.99
N ALA A 253 14.73 -17.28 -13.24
CA ALA A 253 15.59 -17.40 -14.42
C ALA A 253 16.71 -16.34 -14.51
N ILE A 254 16.60 -15.21 -13.78
CA ILE A 254 17.56 -14.10 -13.83
C ILE A 254 18.18 -13.74 -12.48
N ASP A 255 17.53 -14.13 -11.38
CA ASP A 255 17.97 -13.95 -10.00
C ASP A 255 18.14 -15.35 -9.37
N PRO A 256 19.22 -16.09 -9.70
CA PRO A 256 19.35 -17.50 -9.32
C PRO A 256 19.53 -17.72 -7.81
N GLY A 257 19.78 -16.65 -7.05
CA GLY A 257 19.69 -16.67 -5.59
C GLY A 257 18.26 -16.86 -5.07
N GLN A 258 17.24 -16.57 -5.88
CA GLN A 258 15.83 -16.78 -5.54
C GLN A 258 15.47 -18.25 -5.70
N SER A 259 15.96 -19.04 -4.74
CA SER A 259 15.66 -20.47 -4.56
C SER A 259 14.49 -20.72 -3.60
N GLY A 260 13.64 -19.71 -3.40
CA GLY A 260 12.42 -19.83 -2.60
C GLY A 260 11.49 -20.90 -3.17
N SER A 261 10.91 -21.72 -2.29
CA SER A 261 9.98 -22.77 -2.71
C SER A 261 8.74 -22.18 -3.38
N GLU A 262 8.12 -22.94 -4.30
CA GLU A 262 6.91 -22.54 -5.05
C GLU A 262 5.78 -21.98 -4.14
N SER A 263 5.76 -22.40 -2.87
CA SER A 263 4.85 -21.97 -1.81
C SER A 263 5.04 -20.53 -1.29
N ILE A 264 6.20 -19.89 -1.45
CA ILE A 264 6.49 -18.56 -0.86
C ILE A 264 5.75 -17.45 -1.59
N TYR A 265 5.54 -17.61 -2.90
CA TYR A 265 4.97 -16.57 -3.75
C TYR A 265 3.56 -16.89 -4.24
N ASN A 266 3.28 -18.15 -4.61
CA ASN A 266 2.00 -18.61 -5.19
C ASN A 266 1.39 -17.60 -6.19
N LEU A 267 2.25 -17.01 -7.02
CA LEU A 267 1.85 -16.03 -8.00
C LEU A 267 1.16 -16.74 -9.15
N GLU A 268 -0.14 -16.47 -9.34
CA GLU A 268 -0.88 -16.93 -10.51
C GLU A 268 -0.32 -16.29 -11.78
N ASP A 269 -0.40 -17.02 -12.90
CA ASP A 269 0.08 -16.54 -14.20
C ASP A 269 -0.88 -15.51 -14.81
N GLU A 270 -0.37 -14.64 -15.66
CA GLU A 270 -1.19 -13.67 -16.39
C GLU A 270 -1.51 -14.18 -17.80
N ASP A 271 -2.77 -14.07 -18.23
CA ASP A 271 -3.17 -14.38 -19.61
C ASP A 271 -2.68 -13.30 -20.59
N LEU A 272 -1.38 -13.34 -20.91
CA LEU A 272 -0.74 -12.43 -21.86
C LEU A 272 -1.45 -12.43 -23.23
N ALA A 273 -1.90 -13.59 -23.69
CA ALA A 273 -2.58 -13.72 -24.98
C ALA A 273 -3.94 -13.00 -24.97
N GLY A 274 -4.74 -13.22 -23.93
CA GLY A 274 -6.02 -12.56 -23.70
C GLY A 274 -5.90 -11.06 -23.50
N ILE A 275 -4.91 -10.61 -22.71
CA ILE A 275 -4.62 -9.20 -22.48
C ILE A 275 -4.21 -8.51 -23.80
N LEU A 276 -3.30 -9.09 -24.58
CA LEU A 276 -2.91 -8.54 -25.88
C LEU A 276 -4.07 -8.56 -26.89
N ALA A 277 -4.91 -9.59 -26.87
CA ALA A 277 -6.12 -9.62 -27.70
C ALA A 277 -7.13 -8.54 -27.28
N ALA A 278 -7.26 -8.26 -25.99
CA ALA A 278 -8.10 -7.17 -25.48
C ALA A 278 -7.56 -5.79 -25.90
N TYR A 279 -6.25 -5.56 -25.77
CA TYR A 279 -5.60 -4.34 -26.29
C TYR A 279 -5.83 -4.12 -27.79
N ARG A 280 -5.79 -5.18 -28.62
CA ARG A 280 -6.07 -5.10 -30.06
C ARG A 280 -7.53 -4.76 -30.39
N ARG A 281 -8.48 -5.21 -29.56
CA ARG A 281 -9.90 -4.85 -29.69
C ARG A 281 -10.21 -3.44 -29.20
N GLY A 282 -9.33 -2.88 -28.36
CA GLY A 282 -9.58 -1.66 -27.62
C GLY A 282 -10.58 -1.87 -26.48
N PHE A 283 -10.85 -0.80 -25.74
CA PHE A 283 -11.69 -0.82 -24.54
C PHE A 283 -12.76 0.28 -24.63
N PRO A 284 -13.83 0.08 -25.40
CA PRO A 284 -14.93 1.04 -25.47
C PRO A 284 -15.65 1.11 -24.12
N MET A 285 -15.81 2.31 -23.57
CA MET A 285 -16.72 2.57 -22.46
C MET A 285 -18.06 3.10 -23.01
N PRO A 286 -19.20 2.48 -22.68
CA PRO A 286 -20.52 3.04 -22.98
C PRO A 286 -20.71 4.39 -22.28
N LEU A 287 -21.30 5.37 -22.96
CA LEU A 287 -21.64 6.68 -22.37
C LEU A 287 -22.69 6.55 -21.26
N ASP A 288 -23.50 5.50 -21.34
CA ASP A 288 -24.56 5.07 -20.44
C ASP A 288 -24.10 3.90 -19.53
N PHE A 289 -22.79 3.79 -19.23
CA PHE A 289 -22.26 2.74 -18.38
C PHE A 289 -23.03 2.65 -17.05
N ASN A 290 -23.71 1.52 -16.86
CA ASN A 290 -24.29 1.12 -15.59
C ASN A 290 -23.41 0.03 -14.96
N PHE A 291 -23.21 0.08 -13.65
CA PHE A 291 -22.41 -0.95 -12.98
C PHE A 291 -23.21 -2.24 -12.81
N GLU A 292 -22.75 -3.29 -13.48
CA GLU A 292 -23.11 -4.67 -13.18
C GLU A 292 -21.85 -5.45 -12.76
N PRO A 293 -21.88 -6.15 -11.61
CA PRO A 293 -20.74 -6.90 -11.09
C PRO A 293 -20.49 -8.16 -11.94
N SER A 294 -19.25 -8.32 -12.39
CA SER A 294 -18.81 -9.46 -13.20
C SER A 294 -17.58 -10.09 -12.58
N TYR A 295 -17.79 -10.93 -11.56
CA TYR A 295 -16.71 -11.61 -10.84
C TYR A 295 -15.95 -12.64 -11.69
N GLY A 296 -14.70 -12.93 -11.30
CA GLY A 296 -13.76 -13.72 -12.08
C GLY A 296 -12.75 -12.88 -12.88
N TRP A 297 -11.75 -13.54 -13.45
CA TRP A 297 -10.68 -12.92 -14.23
C TRP A 297 -10.60 -13.50 -15.66
N PRO A 298 -11.59 -13.23 -16.54
CA PRO A 298 -11.58 -13.71 -17.92
C PRO A 298 -10.54 -12.97 -18.79
N PRO A 299 -10.33 -13.36 -20.06
CA PRO A 299 -9.43 -12.67 -21.00
C PRO A 299 -9.85 -11.20 -21.31
N GLN A 300 -9.36 -10.24 -20.51
CA GLN A 300 -9.86 -8.86 -20.51
C GLN A 300 -8.77 -7.78 -20.28
N ALA A 301 -9.19 -6.53 -20.06
CA ALA A 301 -8.35 -5.42 -19.66
C ALA A 301 -7.61 -5.68 -18.32
N PRO A 302 -6.30 -5.39 -18.22
CA PRO A 302 -5.59 -5.36 -16.93
C PRO A 302 -6.20 -4.40 -15.91
N LEU A 303 -5.85 -4.56 -14.63
CA LEU A 303 -6.41 -3.73 -13.55
C LEU A 303 -6.16 -2.24 -13.80
N LEU A 304 -4.93 -1.83 -14.09
CA LEU A 304 -4.60 -0.42 -14.34
C LEU A 304 -5.32 0.17 -15.55
N GLN A 305 -5.56 -0.65 -16.59
CA GLN A 305 -6.36 -0.23 -17.74
C GLN A 305 -7.83 -0.05 -17.35
N THR A 306 -8.37 -0.92 -16.49
CA THR A 306 -9.74 -0.78 -15.96
C THR A 306 -9.88 0.48 -15.10
N ILE A 307 -8.89 0.78 -14.25
CA ILE A 307 -8.86 2.02 -13.46
C ILE A 307 -8.79 3.24 -14.37
N ALA A 308 -7.91 3.22 -15.38
CA ALA A 308 -7.78 4.31 -16.35
C ALA A 308 -9.11 4.60 -17.06
N LEU A 309 -9.81 3.55 -17.49
CA LEU A 309 -11.10 3.68 -18.17
C LEU A 309 -12.13 4.47 -17.35
N HIS A 310 -12.25 4.20 -16.05
CA HIS A 310 -13.25 4.84 -15.20
C HIS A 310 -12.79 6.13 -14.51
N HIS A 311 -11.48 6.28 -14.24
CA HIS A 311 -10.97 7.29 -13.28
C HIS A 311 -9.77 8.11 -13.77
N ALA A 312 -9.28 7.91 -15.00
CA ALA A 312 -8.09 8.63 -15.51
C ALA A 312 -8.22 10.16 -15.48
N SER A 313 -9.43 10.67 -15.70
CA SER A 313 -9.74 12.11 -15.73
C SER A 313 -9.69 12.77 -14.36
N THR A 314 -9.75 12.03 -13.26
CA THR A 314 -9.78 12.60 -11.89
C THR A 314 -8.60 12.21 -11.02
N VAL A 315 -7.94 11.07 -11.26
CA VAL A 315 -6.87 10.57 -10.39
C VAL A 315 -5.60 11.43 -10.48
N GLU A 316 -5.18 11.92 -9.33
CA GLU A 316 -3.96 12.71 -9.12
C GLU A 316 -2.86 11.93 -8.37
N GLU A 317 -3.22 10.95 -7.54
CA GLU A 317 -2.29 10.11 -6.78
C GLU A 317 -2.64 8.62 -6.89
N LEU A 318 -1.66 7.81 -7.27
CA LEU A 318 -1.79 6.35 -7.36
C LEU A 318 -0.67 5.68 -6.55
N LYS A 319 -1.03 4.75 -5.67
CA LYS A 319 -0.05 3.88 -4.98
C LYS A 319 -0.34 2.42 -5.30
N ILE A 320 0.72 1.71 -5.70
CA ILE A 320 0.69 0.30 -6.10
C ILE A 320 1.84 -0.38 -5.33
N CYS A 321 1.56 -0.76 -4.09
CA CYS A 321 2.55 -1.35 -3.19
C CYS A 321 2.30 -2.84 -3.02
N GLY A 322 3.35 -3.64 -3.16
CA GLY A 322 3.34 -5.08 -3.01
C GLY A 322 4.50 -5.67 -3.79
N TYR A 323 5.44 -6.35 -3.11
CA TYR A 323 6.73 -6.70 -3.72
C TYR A 323 6.69 -7.97 -4.55
N ASN A 324 5.83 -8.94 -4.22
CA ASN A 324 5.76 -10.20 -4.96
C ASN A 324 5.11 -9.97 -6.34
N GLY A 325 5.83 -10.27 -7.42
CA GLY A 325 5.37 -10.03 -8.80
C GLY A 325 5.56 -8.60 -9.31
N CYS A 326 6.15 -7.68 -8.54
CA CYS A 326 6.31 -6.27 -8.97
C CYS A 326 7.39 -6.10 -10.06
N PRO A 327 7.35 -5.02 -10.88
CA PRO A 327 8.30 -4.81 -11.96
C PRO A 327 9.76 -4.93 -11.50
N ILE A 328 10.58 -5.63 -12.29
CA ILE A 328 11.99 -5.84 -12.00
C ILE A 328 12.80 -4.68 -12.57
N LEU A 329 13.59 -4.01 -11.72
CA LEU A 329 14.30 -2.78 -12.10
C LEU A 329 15.35 -3.07 -13.17
N SER A 330 15.14 -2.47 -14.34
CA SER A 330 15.90 -2.62 -15.58
C SER A 330 15.86 -4.02 -16.20
N TYR A 331 14.84 -4.82 -15.86
CA TYR A 331 14.50 -6.04 -16.56
C TYR A 331 12.99 -6.09 -16.83
N THR A 332 12.60 -5.67 -18.02
CA THR A 332 11.19 -5.67 -18.45
C THR A 332 10.80 -7.04 -19.00
N THR A 333 9.89 -7.76 -18.33
CA THR A 333 9.31 -8.99 -18.88
C THR A 333 8.24 -8.68 -19.93
N PRO A 334 7.90 -9.62 -20.84
CA PRO A 334 6.92 -9.37 -21.90
C PRO A 334 5.54 -8.90 -21.40
N ILE A 335 5.17 -9.29 -20.18
CA ILE A 335 3.90 -8.95 -19.52
C ILE A 335 3.93 -7.58 -18.81
N THR A 336 5.10 -7.04 -18.42
CA THR A 336 5.20 -5.72 -17.77
C THR A 336 4.59 -4.60 -18.61
N ASN A 337 4.87 -4.58 -19.92
CA ASN A 337 4.36 -3.57 -20.84
C ASN A 337 2.82 -3.47 -20.84
N PRO A 338 2.05 -4.53 -21.15
CA PRO A 338 0.60 -4.45 -21.14
C PRO A 338 0.00 -4.24 -19.73
N LEU A 339 0.63 -4.71 -18.65
CA LEU A 339 0.14 -4.43 -17.29
C LEU A 339 0.23 -2.93 -16.93
N LEU A 340 1.33 -2.27 -17.27
CA LEU A 340 1.58 -0.87 -16.89
C LEU A 340 1.07 0.17 -17.90
N THR A 341 0.73 -0.22 -19.13
CA THR A 341 0.33 0.71 -20.21
C THR A 341 -0.83 1.63 -19.84
N GLY A 342 -1.77 1.17 -18.99
CA GLY A 342 -2.88 1.99 -18.49
C GLY A 342 -2.44 3.28 -17.78
N LEU A 343 -1.24 3.34 -17.21
CA LEU A 343 -0.68 4.54 -16.57
C LEU A 343 -0.58 5.75 -17.52
N ARG A 344 -0.54 5.52 -18.84
CA ARG A 344 -0.41 6.57 -19.86
C ARG A 344 -1.66 7.45 -19.96
N SER A 345 -2.81 6.97 -19.51
CA SER A 345 -4.08 7.68 -19.60
C SER A 345 -4.27 8.76 -18.52
N PHE A 346 -3.50 8.72 -17.44
CA PHE A 346 -3.72 9.57 -16.28
C PHE A 346 -3.04 10.93 -16.43
N ASP A 347 -3.58 11.81 -17.28
CA ASP A 347 -3.01 13.15 -17.52
C ASP A 347 -2.93 14.01 -16.25
N ASN A 348 -3.78 13.72 -15.27
CA ASN A 348 -3.79 14.42 -13.98
C ASN A 348 -2.78 13.87 -12.96
N ILE A 349 -2.10 12.73 -13.17
CA ILE A 349 -1.24 12.07 -12.17
C ILE A 349 -0.06 12.94 -11.70
N LYS A 350 -0.15 13.44 -10.45
CA LYS A 350 0.90 14.24 -9.80
C LYS A 350 1.89 13.34 -9.06
N GLN A 351 1.41 12.22 -8.51
CA GLN A 351 2.22 11.29 -7.73
C GLN A 351 1.92 9.82 -8.03
N LEU A 352 2.97 9.05 -8.30
CA LEU A 352 2.95 7.59 -8.38
C LEU A 352 3.84 7.02 -7.27
N VAL A 353 3.34 6.05 -6.51
CA VAL A 353 4.15 5.21 -5.61
C VAL A 353 4.08 3.77 -6.12
N ILE A 354 5.22 3.12 -6.33
CA ILE A 354 5.29 1.82 -7.00
C ILE A 354 6.41 0.95 -6.39
N SER A 355 6.09 -0.31 -6.09
CA SER A 355 7.10 -1.31 -5.70
C SER A 355 7.94 -1.77 -6.91
N PHE A 356 9.23 -2.01 -6.68
CA PHE A 356 10.16 -2.60 -7.65
C PHE A 356 10.97 -3.73 -7.01
N TRP A 357 11.27 -4.76 -7.79
CA TRP A 357 12.30 -5.74 -7.45
C TRP A 357 13.66 -5.21 -7.85
N LEU A 358 14.60 -5.16 -6.90
CA LEU A 358 15.99 -4.79 -7.14
C LEU A 358 16.84 -6.05 -7.07
N MET A 359 17.39 -6.49 -8.21
CA MET A 359 18.31 -7.63 -8.24
C MET A 359 19.61 -7.26 -7.51
N THR A 360 19.92 -7.96 -6.42
CA THR A 360 21.12 -7.76 -5.58
C THR A 360 22.06 -8.97 -5.55
N TRP A 361 21.76 -10.03 -6.31
CA TRP A 361 22.61 -11.21 -6.45
C TRP A 361 23.85 -10.92 -7.31
N TYR A 362 25.04 -11.20 -6.78
CA TYR A 362 26.31 -10.99 -7.47
C TYR A 362 27.42 -11.92 -6.93
N GLU A 363 28.02 -12.71 -7.83
CA GLU A 363 29.03 -13.74 -7.49
C GLU A 363 28.53 -14.66 -6.35
N ASP A 364 27.47 -15.41 -6.69
CA ASP A 364 26.83 -16.48 -5.89
C ASP A 364 26.38 -16.09 -4.47
N SER A 365 26.09 -14.81 -4.25
CA SER A 365 25.60 -14.27 -2.98
C SER A 365 24.79 -12.99 -3.17
N TYR A 366 23.88 -12.70 -2.23
CA TYR A 366 23.21 -11.40 -2.16
C TYR A 366 24.13 -10.35 -1.54
N ARG A 367 24.15 -9.16 -2.13
CA ARG A 367 24.99 -8.02 -1.70
C ARG A 367 24.21 -6.90 -1.03
N ASP A 368 23.07 -7.22 -0.39
CA ASP A 368 22.20 -6.19 0.18
C ASP A 368 22.92 -5.34 1.23
N VAL A 369 23.79 -5.96 2.05
CA VAL A 369 24.53 -5.27 3.10
C VAL A 369 25.50 -4.26 2.49
N GLU A 370 26.27 -4.65 1.48
CA GLU A 370 27.19 -3.75 0.78
C GLU A 370 26.45 -2.63 0.02
N ILE A 371 25.28 -2.93 -0.56
CA ILE A 371 24.42 -1.94 -1.23
C ILE A 371 23.88 -0.92 -0.21
N ILE A 372 23.26 -1.38 0.88
CA ILE A 372 22.70 -0.54 1.94
C ILE A 372 23.81 0.30 2.57
N GLN A 373 24.96 -0.30 2.90
CA GLN A 373 26.10 0.43 3.44
C GLN A 373 26.59 1.52 2.46
N SER A 374 26.66 1.23 1.15
CA SER A 374 27.03 2.26 0.16
C SER A 374 26.05 3.44 0.12
N TRP A 375 24.75 3.22 0.37
CA TRP A 375 23.75 4.29 0.48
C TRP A 375 23.89 5.09 1.77
N LEU A 376 24.30 4.45 2.86
CA LEU A 376 24.59 5.11 4.14
C LEU A 376 25.87 5.96 4.04
N ASP A 377 26.95 5.39 3.50
CA ASP A 377 28.26 6.03 3.33
C ASP A 377 28.22 7.23 2.37
N THR A 378 27.32 7.21 1.38
CA THR A 378 27.14 8.34 0.44
C THR A 378 26.47 9.56 1.11
N ARG A 379 25.92 9.41 2.32
CA ARG A 379 25.29 10.50 3.08
C ARG A 379 26.32 11.13 4.02
N SER A 380 26.36 12.46 4.08
CA SER A 380 27.19 13.13 5.09
C SER A 380 26.67 12.82 6.51
N PRO A 381 27.53 12.40 7.46
CA PRO A 381 27.14 12.15 8.86
C PRO A 381 26.49 13.35 9.58
N SER A 382 26.71 14.57 9.06
CA SER A 382 26.10 15.81 9.56
C SER A 382 24.78 16.19 8.87
N SER A 383 24.34 15.46 7.84
CA SER A 383 23.18 15.84 7.03
C SER A 383 21.89 15.19 7.52
N THR A 384 21.23 15.87 8.47
CA THR A 384 19.79 15.69 8.71
C THR A 384 18.93 16.31 7.59
N ALA A 385 19.56 17.02 6.64
CA ALA A 385 18.90 17.78 5.58
C ALA A 385 18.63 16.96 4.30
N LEU A 386 17.55 17.35 3.61
CA LEU A 386 17.18 16.86 2.27
C LEU A 386 18.19 17.35 1.23
N THR A 387 19.21 16.55 0.89
CA THR A 387 20.03 16.82 -0.30
C THR A 387 19.22 16.51 -1.55
N ILE A 388 18.48 17.50 -2.05
CA ILE A 388 17.84 17.45 -3.36
C ILE A 388 18.96 17.47 -4.41
N VAL A 389 19.14 16.37 -5.12
CA VAL A 389 20.12 16.31 -6.21
C VAL A 389 19.43 16.66 -7.52
N THR A 390 19.68 17.86 -8.02
CA THR A 390 19.39 18.23 -9.41
C THR A 390 20.50 17.64 -10.29
N PRO A 391 20.22 16.64 -11.15
CA PRO A 391 21.26 16.09 -12.01
C PRO A 391 21.71 17.11 -13.07
N PRO A 392 22.94 16.99 -13.61
CA PRO A 392 23.30 17.65 -14.86
C PRO A 392 22.35 17.18 -15.98
N THR A 393 22.12 18.05 -16.96
CA THR A 393 21.17 17.80 -18.06
C THR A 393 21.46 16.45 -18.72
N SER A 394 20.43 15.60 -18.83
CA SER A 394 20.57 14.27 -19.44
C SER A 394 21.13 14.42 -20.87
N PRO A 395 22.13 13.63 -21.28
CA PRO A 395 22.66 13.69 -22.63
C PRO A 395 21.53 13.38 -23.63
N THR A 396 21.42 14.19 -24.68
CA THR A 396 20.34 14.12 -25.67
C THR A 396 20.38 12.86 -26.55
N TYR A 397 21.46 12.09 -26.47
CA TYR A 397 21.67 10.84 -27.19
C TYR A 397 22.46 9.85 -26.32
N ASP A 398 22.11 8.56 -26.40
CA ASP A 398 23.08 7.50 -26.14
C ASP A 398 24.18 7.62 -27.19
N GLN A 399 25.28 8.31 -26.87
CA GLN A 399 26.49 8.20 -27.67
C GLN A 399 27.05 6.79 -27.46
N PRO A 400 27.11 5.93 -28.49
CA PRO A 400 27.85 4.68 -28.37
C PRO A 400 29.31 5.06 -28.13
N VAL A 401 29.84 4.67 -26.98
CA VAL A 401 31.29 4.76 -26.74
C VAL A 401 31.91 3.73 -27.68
N ASP A 402 32.45 4.21 -28.79
CA ASP A 402 32.98 3.36 -29.85
C ASP A 402 34.07 2.44 -29.27
N PRO A 403 33.89 1.10 -29.30
CA PRO A 403 34.85 0.17 -28.70
C PRO A 403 36.25 0.22 -29.37
N GLY A 404 36.41 0.95 -30.48
CA GLY A 404 37.69 1.23 -31.12
C GLY A 404 38.55 2.34 -30.50
N GLN A 405 38.02 3.26 -29.68
CA GLN A 405 38.80 4.39 -29.14
C GLN A 405 39.58 4.06 -27.85
N PHE A 406 40.49 3.10 -27.93
CA PHE A 406 41.59 2.99 -26.96
C PHE A 406 42.66 4.07 -27.24
N PRO A 407 43.22 4.73 -26.21
CA PRO A 407 44.42 5.54 -26.38
C PRO A 407 45.56 4.67 -26.90
N ASN A 408 46.23 5.13 -27.97
CA ASN A 408 47.30 4.36 -28.61
C ASN A 408 48.58 4.38 -27.74
N PHE A 409 48.72 3.40 -26.84
CA PHE A 409 49.88 3.25 -25.96
C PHE A 409 51.11 2.68 -26.70
N GLY A 410 51.65 3.44 -27.65
CA GLY A 410 52.82 3.11 -28.47
C GLY A 410 54.16 3.07 -27.73
N ASN A 411 54.20 2.64 -26.46
CA ASN A 411 55.41 2.58 -25.63
C ASN A 411 55.65 1.16 -25.10
N GLN A 412 56.56 0.42 -25.76
CA GLN A 412 56.94 -0.98 -25.46
C GLN A 412 57.71 -1.19 -24.14
N ARG A 413 57.56 -0.31 -23.14
CA ARG A 413 58.28 -0.38 -21.84
C ARG A 413 57.37 -0.25 -20.61
N LEU A 414 56.06 -0.39 -20.77
CA LEU A 414 55.13 -0.49 -19.66
C LEU A 414 54.63 -1.93 -19.54
N VAL A 415 55.20 -2.67 -18.58
CA VAL A 415 54.56 -3.89 -18.07
C VAL A 415 53.17 -3.47 -17.57
N PRO A 416 52.08 -4.10 -18.01
CA PRO A 416 50.75 -3.75 -17.53
C PRO A 416 50.72 -3.92 -16.02
N ARG A 417 50.52 -2.83 -15.27
CA ARG A 417 50.15 -2.95 -13.85
C ARG A 417 48.85 -3.72 -13.83
N THR A 418 48.88 -4.92 -13.25
CA THR A 418 47.69 -5.70 -12.91
C THR A 418 46.89 -4.92 -11.87
N GLN A 419 46.07 -3.99 -12.33
CA GLN A 419 45.03 -3.39 -11.50
C GLN A 419 44.04 -4.51 -11.20
N ASN A 420 43.92 -4.87 -9.92
CA ASN A 420 42.84 -5.72 -9.45
C ASN A 420 41.52 -4.95 -9.67
N PHE A 421 40.88 -5.23 -10.80
CA PHE A 421 39.63 -4.60 -11.19
C PHE A 421 38.51 -5.14 -10.32
N ASN A 422 38.17 -4.40 -9.25
CA ASN A 422 37.06 -4.73 -8.37
C ASN A 422 35.75 -4.52 -9.15
N ARG A 423 35.26 -5.59 -9.78
CA ARG A 423 34.02 -5.61 -10.55
C ARG A 423 32.82 -5.19 -9.70
N TRP A 424 32.77 -5.64 -8.45
CA TRP A 424 31.71 -5.26 -7.51
C TRP A 424 31.68 -3.76 -7.20
N ALA A 425 32.85 -3.10 -7.08
CA ALA A 425 32.90 -1.64 -6.91
C ALA A 425 32.38 -0.87 -8.14
N VAL A 426 32.53 -1.42 -9.35
CA VAL A 426 31.95 -0.85 -10.57
C VAL A 426 30.44 -1.08 -10.60
N GLU A 427 29.97 -2.27 -10.24
CA GLU A 427 28.55 -2.61 -10.09
C GLU A 427 27.84 -1.69 -9.08
N LEU A 428 28.36 -1.55 -7.86
CA LEU A 428 27.89 -0.58 -6.86
C LEU A 428 27.77 0.83 -7.46
N LYS A 429 28.84 1.32 -8.10
CA LYS A 429 28.89 2.68 -8.65
C LYS A 429 27.89 2.91 -9.79
N THR A 430 27.72 1.92 -10.67
CA THR A 430 26.97 2.06 -11.93
C THR A 430 25.51 1.60 -11.87
N LYS A 431 25.17 0.69 -10.96
CA LYS A 431 23.81 0.14 -10.83
C LYS A 431 23.09 0.54 -9.55
N PHE A 432 23.81 0.77 -8.46
CA PHE A 432 23.22 0.93 -7.12
C PHE A 432 23.38 2.32 -6.51
N THR A 433 24.22 3.21 -7.06
CA THR A 433 24.25 4.61 -6.55
C THR A 433 22.88 5.29 -6.65
N PRO A 434 22.54 6.21 -5.74
CA PRO A 434 21.31 7.00 -5.78
C PRO A 434 20.92 7.56 -7.16
N SER A 435 21.89 8.14 -7.86
CA SER A 435 21.70 8.67 -9.21
C SER A 435 21.44 7.56 -10.25
N ALA A 436 22.22 6.47 -10.22
CA ALA A 436 22.01 5.34 -11.11
C ALA A 436 20.60 4.74 -10.96
N LEU A 437 20.14 4.55 -9.72
CA LEU A 437 18.78 4.08 -9.44
C LEU A 437 17.73 5.08 -9.93
N ALA A 438 17.93 6.39 -9.74
CA ALA A 438 16.98 7.41 -10.20
C ALA A 438 16.81 7.40 -11.72
N TYR A 439 17.91 7.30 -12.47
CA TYR A 439 17.86 7.17 -13.94
C TYR A 439 17.23 5.87 -14.40
N ARG A 440 17.53 4.74 -13.72
CA ARG A 440 16.93 3.43 -14.04
C ARG A 440 15.42 3.43 -13.82
N VAL A 441 14.94 3.91 -12.67
CA VAL A 441 13.50 4.04 -12.39
C VAL A 441 12.82 4.97 -13.40
N ALA A 442 13.42 6.12 -13.74
CA ALA A 442 12.85 7.04 -14.72
C ALA A 442 12.81 6.44 -16.13
N LYS A 443 13.81 5.63 -16.52
CA LYS A 443 13.84 4.88 -17.77
C LYS A 443 12.74 3.80 -17.83
N ASP A 444 12.49 3.11 -16.72
CA ASP A 444 11.55 1.99 -16.67
C ASP A 444 10.09 2.45 -16.51
N VAL A 445 9.81 3.48 -15.69
CA VAL A 445 8.45 4.00 -15.44
C VAL A 445 8.06 5.17 -16.34
N GLY A 446 9.00 6.03 -16.74
CA GLY A 446 8.73 7.20 -17.58
C GLY A 446 7.95 6.89 -18.87
N PRO A 447 8.28 5.82 -19.62
CA PRO A 447 7.53 5.39 -20.80
C PRO A 447 6.06 5.02 -20.54
N PHE A 448 5.65 4.77 -19.30
CA PHE A 448 4.26 4.48 -18.92
C PHE A 448 3.52 5.69 -18.37
N LEU A 449 4.19 6.80 -18.04
CA LEU A 449 3.53 8.02 -17.56
C LEU A 449 2.97 8.84 -18.75
N SER A 450 1.82 9.49 -18.56
CA SER A 450 1.27 10.48 -19.50
C SER A 450 2.32 11.55 -19.85
N GLU A 451 2.43 11.89 -21.13
CA GLU A 451 3.27 13.02 -21.58
C GLU A 451 2.73 14.35 -21.03
N MET A 452 1.41 14.56 -21.02
CA MET A 452 0.81 15.77 -20.42
C MET A 452 1.15 15.88 -18.93
N ALA A 453 1.12 14.75 -18.20
CA ALA A 453 1.48 14.75 -16.79
C ALA A 453 2.97 15.11 -16.58
N LYS A 454 3.86 14.60 -17.44
CA LYS A 454 5.32 14.85 -17.43
C LYS A 454 5.71 16.27 -17.88
N GLU A 455 4.91 16.92 -18.72
CA GLU A 455 5.15 18.29 -19.19
C GLU A 455 4.77 19.38 -18.17
N ARG A 456 3.98 19.05 -17.15
CA ARG A 456 3.62 20.01 -16.09
C ARG A 456 4.86 20.46 -15.30
N LYS A 457 4.78 21.67 -14.72
CA LYS A 457 5.87 22.24 -13.90
C LYS A 457 6.20 21.31 -12.73
N GLY A 458 7.42 20.77 -12.73
CA GLY A 458 7.90 19.81 -11.72
C GLY A 458 7.58 18.34 -12.02
N GLY A 459 7.06 18.02 -13.22
CA GLY A 459 6.82 16.66 -13.70
C GLY A 459 5.91 15.83 -12.79
N VAL A 460 6.03 14.50 -12.90
CA VAL A 460 5.37 13.53 -12.03
C VAL A 460 6.32 13.13 -10.90
N ARG A 461 5.86 13.16 -9.65
CA ARG A 461 6.60 12.59 -8.52
C ARG A 461 6.45 11.07 -8.52
N VAL A 462 7.54 10.35 -8.77
CA VAL A 462 7.60 8.89 -8.66
C VAL A 462 8.34 8.53 -7.37
N ARG A 463 7.71 7.74 -6.51
CA ARG A 463 8.39 7.05 -5.41
C ARG A 463 8.53 5.57 -5.77
N ALA A 464 9.74 5.16 -6.11
CA ALA A 464 10.08 3.75 -6.21
C ALA A 464 10.37 3.22 -4.80
N SER A 465 9.77 2.09 -4.46
CA SER A 465 9.99 1.42 -3.18
C SER A 465 10.62 0.04 -3.43
N PHE A 466 11.74 -0.23 -2.78
CA PHE A 466 12.50 -1.48 -2.89
C PHE A 466 12.49 -2.21 -1.54
N CYS A 467 12.47 -3.53 -1.56
CA CYS A 467 12.64 -4.33 -0.34
C CYS A 467 14.02 -4.97 -0.34
N LEU A 468 14.83 -4.66 0.67
CA LEU A 468 16.19 -5.20 0.87
C LEU A 468 16.31 -5.74 2.32
N GLY A 469 17.54 -6.06 2.75
CA GLY A 469 17.79 -6.68 4.04
C GLY A 469 17.55 -8.19 4.03
N ALA A 470 18.31 -8.92 4.85
CA ALA A 470 18.31 -10.38 4.88
C ALA A 470 17.53 -10.92 6.09
N LYS A 471 16.55 -11.76 5.81
CA LYS A 471 16.13 -12.85 6.70
C LYS A 471 16.36 -14.15 5.96
N ASP A 472 17.37 -14.91 6.38
CA ASP A 472 17.56 -16.28 5.91
C ASP A 472 16.69 -17.25 6.71
N GLU A 473 16.25 -18.37 6.13
CA GLU A 473 16.73 -18.97 4.87
C GLU A 473 15.80 -18.67 3.67
N ARG A 474 16.34 -17.99 2.64
CA ARG A 474 15.84 -18.00 1.23
C ARG A 474 14.39 -17.52 0.94
N ARG A 475 13.97 -16.25 1.07
CA ARG A 475 14.43 -15.07 1.80
C ARG A 475 13.27 -14.08 1.71
N SER A 476 12.61 -13.72 2.81
CA SER A 476 11.65 -12.60 2.83
C SER A 476 12.40 -11.31 3.14
N ALA A 477 12.48 -10.36 2.21
CA ALA A 477 13.15 -9.08 2.45
C ALA A 477 12.50 -8.31 3.62
N SER A 478 13.33 -7.66 4.45
CA SER A 478 12.93 -7.09 5.76
C SER A 478 12.66 -5.59 5.72
N ASP A 479 13.44 -4.86 4.94
CA ASP A 479 13.60 -3.41 5.10
C ASP A 479 13.21 -2.68 3.82
N ILE A 480 12.37 -1.66 3.97
CA ILE A 480 11.78 -0.90 2.86
C ILE A 480 12.59 0.36 2.62
N PHE A 481 13.12 0.50 1.40
CA PHE A 481 13.88 1.66 0.94
C PHE A 481 13.14 2.40 -0.17
N ASP A 482 12.81 3.68 0.07
CA ASP A 482 12.15 4.53 -0.92
C ASP A 482 13.15 5.48 -1.61
N LEU A 483 13.02 5.60 -2.93
CA LEU A 483 13.65 6.64 -3.74
C LEU A 483 12.56 7.55 -4.32
N ASP A 484 12.49 8.80 -3.86
CA ASP A 484 11.62 9.84 -4.40
C ASP A 484 12.31 10.52 -5.61
N ILE A 485 11.62 10.65 -6.75
CA ILE A 485 12.14 11.17 -8.03
C ILE A 485 11.09 12.10 -8.67
N ARG A 486 11.50 13.12 -9.42
CA ARG A 486 10.63 13.81 -10.39
C ARG A 486 10.98 13.42 -11.82
N VAL A 487 10.00 12.90 -12.55
CA VAL A 487 10.12 12.53 -13.97
C VAL A 487 9.43 13.59 -14.83
N GLY A 488 10.20 14.27 -15.67
CA GLY A 488 9.74 15.31 -16.60
C GLY A 488 9.59 14.81 -18.03
N LYS A 489 9.35 15.75 -18.96
CA LYS A 489 9.26 15.52 -20.42
C LYS A 489 10.43 14.66 -20.92
N GLY A 490 10.15 13.73 -21.83
CA GLY A 490 11.16 12.83 -22.38
C GLY A 490 11.78 11.86 -21.35
N ASN A 491 11.09 11.63 -20.23
CA ASN A 491 11.55 10.78 -19.12
C ASN A 491 12.77 11.32 -18.36
N GLN A 492 13.05 12.63 -18.48
CA GLN A 492 14.16 13.28 -17.78
C GLN A 492 13.99 13.21 -16.25
N VAL A 493 15.06 12.85 -15.53
CA VAL A 493 15.15 13.04 -14.07
C VAL A 493 15.35 14.52 -13.78
N LEU A 494 14.40 15.15 -13.08
CA LEU A 494 14.47 16.58 -12.70
C LEU A 494 15.10 16.77 -11.32
N GLU A 495 14.76 15.90 -10.37
CA GLU A 495 15.34 15.84 -9.02
C GLU A 495 15.18 14.41 -8.47
N PHE A 496 16.00 14.03 -7.49
CA PHE A 496 15.77 12.82 -6.69
C PHE A 496 16.27 12.97 -5.23
N VAL A 497 15.71 12.15 -4.34
CA VAL A 497 16.05 12.05 -2.91
C VAL A 497 15.94 10.59 -2.46
N GLY A 498 17.02 10.03 -1.89
CA GLY A 498 17.10 8.66 -1.39
C GLY A 498 18.13 7.81 -2.16
N PRO A 499 18.09 6.46 -2.06
CA PRO A 499 17.12 5.66 -1.31
C PRO A 499 17.14 5.95 0.20
N ARG A 500 15.99 5.86 0.87
CA ARG A 500 15.81 6.09 2.31
C ARG A 500 15.02 4.97 2.96
N GLU A 501 15.50 4.46 4.09
CA GLU A 501 14.80 3.44 4.85
C GLU A 501 13.50 4.03 5.44
N GLU A 502 12.45 3.23 5.56
CA GLU A 502 11.19 3.65 6.18
C GLU A 502 11.35 3.95 7.69
N GLY A 503 12.28 3.26 8.37
CA GLY A 503 12.57 3.40 9.81
C GLY A 503 13.32 4.67 10.21
N GLU A 504 13.87 5.45 9.26
CA GLU A 504 14.66 6.65 9.57
C GLU A 504 13.86 7.64 10.43
N SER A 505 14.41 8.04 11.60
CA SER A 505 13.68 8.76 12.66
C SER A 505 12.87 9.97 12.17
N GLY A 506 13.43 10.77 11.26
CA GLY A 506 12.71 11.91 10.68
C GLY A 506 11.46 11.51 9.87
N ARG A 507 11.53 10.43 9.08
CA ARG A 507 10.38 9.89 8.35
C ARG A 507 9.38 9.23 9.29
N TRP A 508 9.88 8.49 10.29
CA TRP A 508 9.05 7.83 11.30
C TRP A 508 8.25 8.83 12.13
N TRP A 509 8.88 9.92 12.61
CA TRP A 509 8.20 10.98 13.34
C TRP A 509 7.15 11.72 12.49
N THR A 510 7.51 12.16 11.27
CA THR A 510 6.52 12.78 10.36
C THR A 510 5.34 11.84 10.08
N LYS A 511 5.59 10.53 9.91
CA LYS A 511 4.53 9.52 9.71
C LYS A 511 3.65 9.34 10.96
N ILE A 512 4.17 9.55 12.16
CA ILE A 512 3.38 9.52 13.42
C ILE A 512 2.55 10.80 13.58
N GLU A 513 3.13 11.97 13.32
CA GLU A 513 2.44 13.27 13.36
C GLU A 513 1.30 13.33 12.33
N GLU A 514 1.57 12.93 11.08
CA GLU A 514 0.56 12.88 10.01
C GLU A 514 -0.56 11.87 10.26
N ARG A 515 -0.33 10.85 11.11
CA ARG A 515 -1.32 9.80 11.40
C ARG A 515 -2.52 10.24 12.24
N ARG A 516 -2.48 11.46 12.82
CA ARG A 516 -3.58 12.13 13.55
C ARG A 516 -4.40 11.15 14.40
N TRP A 517 -3.78 10.64 15.44
CA TRP A 517 -4.35 9.61 16.31
C TRP A 517 -5.56 10.11 17.11
N PHE A 518 -5.66 11.43 17.30
CA PHE A 518 -6.76 12.15 17.97
C PHE A 518 -7.05 13.45 17.19
#